data_AF-A0A957BLS0-F1
#
_entry.id   AF-A0A957BLS0-F1
#
_cell.length_a   1.000
_cell.length_b   1.000
_cell.length_c   1.000
_cell.angle_alpha   90.00
_cell.angle_beta   90.00
_cell.angle_gamma   90.00
#
_symmetry.space_group_name_H-M   'P 1'
#
loop_
_entity.id
_entity.type
_entity.pdbx_description
1 polymer ?
#
loop_
_entity_poly.entity_id
_entity_poly.type
_entity_poly.pdbx_seq_one_letter_code
_entity_poly.pdbx_strand_id
1 'polypeptide(L)'
;MNPFTRFLSQWSGNRPFSEFVARWDELELVVVRVHREKMTLAEAEPIFAEVWPWLRQQYGQWEAALRPYWPQTKAAGELTKTDPFQLLLDLESPAAILGNWRAMQHLPAARESLNRFLRDQ
;
A
#
# COMPACT_ATOMS: atom_id res chain seq x y z
N MET A 1 -9.69 6.64 1.80
CA MET A 1 -8.72 7.24 2.74
C MET A 1 -8.99 6.79 4.17
N ASN A 2 -8.05 6.08 4.80
CA ASN A 2 -8.17 5.64 6.20
C ASN A 2 -8.30 6.88 7.14
N PRO A 3 -9.15 6.86 8.17
CA PRO A 3 -9.34 7.99 9.08
C PRO A 3 -8.04 8.46 9.77
N PHE A 4 -7.10 7.56 10.07
CA PHE A 4 -5.82 7.92 10.67
C PHE A 4 -4.93 8.69 9.69
N THR A 5 -4.92 8.23 8.45
CA THR A 5 -4.21 8.84 7.34
C THR A 5 -4.79 10.21 6.97
N ARG A 6 -6.13 10.35 7.01
CA ARG A 6 -6.82 11.65 6.86
C ARG A 6 -6.40 12.67 7.91
N PHE A 7 -6.23 12.23 9.15
CA PHE A 7 -5.77 13.10 10.22
C PHE A 7 -4.33 13.59 10.00
N LEU A 8 -3.44 12.75 9.50
CA LEU A 8 -2.05 13.15 9.22
C LEU A 8 -1.92 14.00 7.95
N SER A 9 -2.65 13.68 6.88
CA SER A 9 -2.60 14.43 5.61
C SER A 9 -3.12 15.86 5.71
N GLN A 10 -3.89 16.22 6.74
CA GLN A 10 -4.33 17.61 6.93
C GLN A 10 -3.17 18.54 7.30
N TRP A 11 -2.05 17.99 7.81
CA TRP A 11 -0.88 18.75 8.24
C TRP A 11 0.24 18.76 7.18
N SER A 12 0.28 17.77 6.29
CA SER A 12 1.27 17.69 5.22
C SER A 12 0.86 18.53 4.01
N GLY A 13 1.56 19.62 3.73
CA GLY A 13 1.34 20.48 2.54
C GLY A 13 1.65 19.82 1.18
N ASN A 14 2.00 18.52 1.17
CA ASN A 14 2.50 17.80 0.00
C ASN A 14 1.36 17.11 -0.77
N ARG A 15 0.61 17.87 -1.58
CA ARG A 15 -0.54 17.35 -2.38
C ARG A 15 -0.23 16.08 -3.18
N PRO A 16 0.92 15.96 -3.88
CA PRO A 16 1.27 14.74 -4.62
C PRO A 16 1.33 13.48 -3.74
N PHE A 17 1.79 13.61 -2.49
CA PHE A 17 1.88 12.47 -1.57
C PHE A 17 0.50 12.06 -1.03
N SER A 18 -0.37 13.04 -0.72
CA SER A 18 -1.74 12.74 -0.28
C SER A 18 -2.54 11.97 -1.34
N GLU A 19 -2.32 12.25 -2.62
CA GLU A 19 -2.93 11.49 -3.72
C GLU A 19 -2.38 10.05 -3.79
N PHE A 20 -1.06 9.89 -3.65
CA PHE A 20 -0.43 8.57 -3.57
C PHE A 20 -1.03 7.71 -2.45
N VAL A 21 -1.16 8.31 -1.27
CA VAL A 21 -1.72 7.67 -0.09
C VAL A 21 -3.20 7.32 -0.27
N ALA A 22 -4.00 8.19 -0.89
CA ALA A 22 -5.40 7.90 -1.17
C ALA A 22 -5.57 6.70 -2.13
N ARG A 23 -4.75 6.63 -3.19
CA ARG A 23 -4.73 5.49 -4.11
C ARG A 23 -4.20 4.22 -3.44
N TRP A 24 -3.27 4.36 -2.50
CA TRP A 24 -2.82 3.24 -1.68
C TRP A 24 -3.93 2.68 -0.76
N ASP A 25 -4.79 3.54 -0.21
CA ASP A 25 -5.98 3.11 0.53
C ASP A 25 -6.95 2.29 -0.33
N GLU A 26 -7.11 2.66 -1.60
CA GLU A 26 -7.95 1.91 -2.54
C GLU A 26 -7.35 0.53 -2.84
N LEU A 27 -6.03 0.47 -3.05
CA LEU A 27 -5.30 -0.80 -3.18
C LEU A 27 -5.52 -1.68 -1.95
N GLU A 28 -5.29 -1.17 -0.74
CA GLU A 28 -5.43 -1.94 0.50
C GLU A 28 -6.86 -2.49 0.64
N LEU A 29 -7.87 -1.69 0.28
CA LEU A 29 -9.26 -2.13 0.30
C LEU A 29 -9.53 -3.28 -0.67
N VAL A 30 -9.07 -3.18 -1.92
CA VAL A 30 -9.22 -4.25 -2.92
C VAL A 30 -8.54 -5.52 -2.41
N VAL A 31 -7.29 -5.40 -1.95
CA VAL A 31 -6.50 -6.53 -1.45
C VAL A 31 -7.22 -7.23 -0.30
N VAL A 32 -7.67 -6.47 0.71
CA VAL A 32 -8.38 -7.03 1.86
C VAL A 32 -9.72 -7.66 1.46
N ARG A 33 -10.45 -7.06 0.51
CA ARG A 33 -11.75 -7.60 0.07
C ARG A 33 -11.59 -8.87 -0.75
N VAL A 34 -10.65 -8.92 -1.69
CA VAL A 34 -10.32 -10.13 -2.47
C VAL A 34 -9.84 -11.24 -1.54
N HIS A 35 -8.88 -10.94 -0.65
CA HIS A 35 -8.34 -11.92 0.29
C HIS A 35 -9.41 -12.47 1.26
N ARG A 36 -10.39 -11.66 1.67
CA ARG A 36 -11.49 -12.09 2.54
C ARG A 36 -12.67 -12.70 1.77
N GLU A 37 -12.53 -12.95 0.47
CA GLU A 37 -13.58 -13.47 -0.40
C GLU A 37 -14.85 -12.59 -0.39
N LYS A 38 -14.69 -11.28 -0.10
CA LYS A 38 -15.76 -10.26 -0.09
C LYS A 38 -15.85 -9.47 -1.39
N MET A 39 -15.02 -9.82 -2.37
CA MET A 39 -14.97 -9.24 -3.70
C MET A 39 -14.49 -10.32 -4.64
N THR A 40 -15.20 -10.51 -5.75
CA THR A 40 -14.80 -11.45 -6.79
C THR A 40 -13.62 -10.90 -7.59
N LEU A 41 -12.88 -11.79 -8.25
CA LEU A 41 -11.78 -11.36 -9.12
C LEU A 41 -12.27 -10.43 -10.25
N ALA A 42 -13.45 -10.72 -10.81
CA ALA A 42 -14.07 -9.91 -11.85
C ALA A 42 -14.39 -8.47 -11.39
N GLU A 43 -14.76 -8.28 -10.12
CA GLU A 43 -14.97 -6.95 -9.54
C GLU A 43 -13.65 -6.23 -9.23
N ALA A 44 -12.61 -6.98 -8.86
CA ALA A 44 -11.30 -6.43 -8.52
C ALA A 44 -10.48 -6.03 -9.75
N GLU A 45 -10.63 -6.74 -10.86
CA GLU A 45 -9.87 -6.56 -12.10
C GLU A 45 -9.89 -5.15 -12.70
N PRO A 46 -11.06 -4.48 -12.87
CA PRO A 46 -11.07 -3.11 -13.36
C PRO A 46 -10.38 -2.14 -12.39
N ILE A 47 -10.53 -2.34 -11.07
CA ILE A 47 -9.89 -1.48 -10.07
C ILE A 47 -8.38 -1.69 -10.08
N PHE A 48 -7.94 -2.94 -10.20
CA PHE A 48 -6.53 -3.29 -10.29
C PHE A 48 -5.89 -2.69 -11.54
N ALA A 49 -6.53 -2.82 -12.70
CA ALA A 49 -6.05 -2.28 -13.97
C ALA A 49 -5.93 -0.74 -13.94
N GLU A 50 -6.77 -0.04 -13.18
CA GLU A 50 -6.68 1.40 -12.99
C GLU A 50 -5.58 1.80 -11.98
N VAL A 51 -5.60 1.18 -10.80
CA VAL A 51 -4.85 1.66 -9.62
C VAL A 51 -3.40 1.17 -9.61
N TRP A 52 -3.11 -0.08 -9.98
CA TRP A 52 -1.75 -0.64 -9.90
C TRP A 52 -0.73 0.07 -10.81
N PRO A 53 -1.01 0.30 -12.11
CA PRO A 53 -0.06 0.96 -12.99
C PRO A 53 0.31 2.37 -12.52
N TRP A 54 -0.70 3.12 -12.05
CA TRP A 54 -0.48 4.45 -11.50
C TRP A 54 0.37 4.40 -10.23
N LEU A 55 0.07 3.50 -9.29
CA LEU A 55 0.85 3.35 -8.06
C LEU A 55 2.29 2.93 -8.34
N ARG A 56 2.54 2.00 -9.29
CA ARG A 56 3.89 1.61 -9.71
C ARG A 56 4.68 2.81 -10.23
N GLN A 57 4.05 3.64 -11.07
CA GLN A 57 4.71 4.83 -11.62
C GLN A 57 5.02 5.87 -10.56
N GLN A 58 4.09 6.13 -9.63
CA GLN A 58 4.28 7.11 -8.57
C GLN A 58 5.23 6.63 -7.49
N TYR A 59 5.24 5.32 -7.20
CA TYR A 59 6.07 4.76 -6.15
C TYR A 59 7.56 5.00 -6.40
N GLY A 60 8.03 4.98 -7.65
CA GLY A 60 9.42 5.31 -7.97
C GLY A 60 9.86 6.72 -7.53
N GLN A 61 8.93 7.66 -7.35
CA GLN A 61 9.23 9.00 -6.82
C GLN A 61 9.30 9.02 -5.29
N TRP A 62 8.60 8.10 -4.63
CA TRP A 62 8.48 8.03 -3.17
C TRP A 62 9.35 6.95 -2.53
N GLU A 63 9.88 6.01 -3.31
CA GLU A 63 10.71 4.90 -2.84
C GLU A 63 11.83 5.39 -1.91
N ALA A 64 12.63 6.35 -2.38
CA ALA A 64 13.74 6.90 -1.61
C ALA A 64 13.30 7.58 -0.31
N ALA A 65 12.13 8.25 -0.32
CA ALA A 65 11.57 8.91 0.85
C ALA A 65 10.96 7.93 1.85
N LEU A 66 10.38 6.83 1.40
CA LEU A 66 9.74 5.80 2.23
C LEU A 66 10.73 4.75 2.76
N ARG A 67 11.89 4.61 2.11
CA ARG A 67 12.98 3.68 2.46
C ARG A 67 13.44 3.70 3.93
N PRO A 68 13.55 4.84 4.63
CA PRO A 68 13.98 4.85 6.02
C PRO A 68 12.90 4.29 6.98
N TYR A 69 11.64 4.26 6.55
CA TYR A 69 10.50 3.98 7.43
C TYR A 69 10.14 2.51 7.48
N TRP A 70 10.13 1.83 6.33
CA TRP A 70 9.72 0.42 6.29
C TRP A 70 10.63 -0.54 7.07
N PRO A 71 11.97 -0.37 7.16
CA PRO A 71 12.82 -1.30 7.94
C PRO A 71 12.49 -1.33 9.44
N GLN A 72 11.79 -0.30 9.94
CA GLN A 72 11.39 -0.17 11.33
C GLN A 72 10.01 -0.80 11.61
N THR A 73 9.32 -1.25 10.57
CA THR A 73 7.99 -1.87 10.66
C THR A 73 8.11 -3.38 10.81
N LYS A 74 6.99 -4.03 11.12
CA LYS A 74 6.93 -5.49 11.22
C LYS A 74 5.98 -6.08 10.21
N ALA A 75 6.41 -7.16 9.55
CA ALA A 75 5.60 -8.04 8.72
C ALA A 75 5.73 -9.46 9.27
N ALA A 76 4.60 -10.15 9.45
CA ALA A 76 4.57 -11.51 10.04
C ALA A 76 5.26 -11.65 11.41
N GLY A 77 5.32 -10.58 12.20
CA GLY A 77 5.98 -10.56 13.52
C GLY A 77 7.48 -10.21 13.49
N GLU A 78 8.10 -10.25 12.31
CA GLU A 78 9.52 -9.95 12.09
C GLU A 78 9.71 -8.53 11.55
N LEU A 79 10.91 -7.96 11.73
CA LEU A 79 11.26 -6.69 11.09
C LEU A 79 11.21 -6.83 9.56
N THR A 80 10.63 -5.84 8.91
CA THR A 80 10.50 -5.79 7.46
C THR A 80 11.88 -5.64 6.81
N LYS A 81 12.34 -6.69 6.12
CA LYS A 81 13.66 -6.71 5.43
C LYS A 81 13.56 -6.47 3.93
N THR A 82 12.35 -6.52 3.39
CA THR A 82 12.05 -6.38 1.98
C THR A 82 11.08 -5.22 1.81
N ASP A 83 11.19 -4.51 0.71
CA ASP A 83 10.29 -3.38 0.46
C ASP A 83 8.83 -3.86 0.38
N PRO A 84 7.97 -3.48 1.35
CA PRO A 84 6.61 -3.95 1.40
C PRO A 84 5.75 -3.35 0.28
N PHE A 85 6.12 -2.17 -0.24
CA PHE A 85 5.42 -1.52 -1.34
C PHE A 85 5.71 -2.22 -2.64
N GLN A 86 6.99 -2.43 -2.97
CA GLN A 86 7.39 -3.13 -4.19
C GLN A 86 6.76 -4.54 -4.24
N LEU A 87 6.79 -5.25 -3.12
CA LEU A 87 6.26 -6.61 -3.04
C LEU A 87 4.73 -6.69 -3.31
N LEU A 88 3.96 -5.67 -2.92
CA LEU A 88 2.53 -5.57 -3.23
C LEU A 88 2.28 -5.07 -4.66
N LEU A 89 3.11 -4.14 -5.13
CA LEU A 89 3.01 -3.59 -6.47
C LEU A 89 3.45 -4.59 -7.54
N ASP A 90 4.30 -5.56 -7.22
CA ASP A 90 4.74 -6.64 -8.12
C ASP A 90 3.66 -7.69 -8.41
N LEU A 91 2.54 -7.67 -7.69
CA LEU A 91 1.39 -8.52 -8.04
C LEU A 91 0.93 -8.15 -9.46
N GLU A 92 0.74 -9.14 -10.33
CA GLU A 92 0.39 -8.92 -11.75
C GLU A 92 -1.12 -8.97 -12.02
N SER A 93 -1.90 -9.53 -11.09
CA SER A 93 -3.35 -9.63 -11.21
C SER A 93 -4.03 -9.75 -9.85
N PRO A 94 -5.36 -9.50 -9.76
CA PRO A 94 -6.11 -9.76 -8.54
C PRO A 94 -6.03 -11.22 -8.07
N ALA A 95 -5.86 -12.18 -8.99
CA ALA A 95 -5.74 -13.59 -8.63
C ALA A 95 -4.46 -13.86 -7.80
N ALA A 96 -3.39 -13.11 -8.03
CA ALA A 96 -2.15 -13.22 -7.26
C ALA A 96 -2.33 -12.85 -5.77
N ILE A 97 -3.38 -12.09 -5.44
CA ILE A 97 -3.71 -11.72 -4.05
C ILE A 97 -4.09 -12.97 -3.22
N LEU A 98 -4.87 -13.89 -3.80
CA LEU A 98 -5.35 -15.09 -3.12
C LEU A 98 -4.22 -16.11 -2.86
N GLY A 99 -3.24 -16.18 -3.77
CA GLY A 99 -2.11 -17.12 -3.67
C GLY A 99 -0.90 -16.59 -2.90
N ASN A 100 -0.84 -15.28 -2.61
CA ASN A 100 0.37 -14.64 -2.08
C ASN A 100 0.18 -14.14 -0.65
N TRP A 101 -0.04 -15.07 0.28
CA TRP A 101 -0.14 -14.80 1.72
C TRP A 101 1.04 -13.98 2.25
N ARG A 102 2.26 -14.25 1.74
CA ARG A 102 3.46 -13.50 2.11
C ARG A 102 3.31 -12.02 1.79
N ALA A 103 2.75 -11.67 0.63
CA ALA A 103 2.47 -10.27 0.30
C ALA A 103 1.44 -9.63 1.23
N MET A 104 0.41 -10.38 1.60
CA MET A 104 -0.65 -9.87 2.48
C MET A 104 -0.11 -9.52 3.87
N GLN A 105 0.86 -10.29 4.37
CA GLN A 105 1.54 -10.00 5.63
C GLN A 105 2.33 -8.68 5.64
N HIS A 106 2.63 -8.11 4.46
CA HIS A 106 3.36 -6.85 4.31
C HIS A 106 2.45 -5.62 4.16
N LEU A 107 1.12 -5.79 3.99
CA LEU A 107 0.17 -4.67 3.98
C LEU A 107 0.28 -3.78 5.23
N PRO A 108 0.30 -4.34 6.46
CA PRO A 108 0.42 -3.51 7.66
C PRO A 108 1.76 -2.80 7.75
N ALA A 109 2.84 -3.42 7.26
CA ALA A 109 4.17 -2.83 7.20
C ALA A 109 4.20 -1.61 6.26
N ALA A 110 3.64 -1.74 5.05
CA ALA A 110 3.52 -0.61 4.13
C ALA A 110 2.70 0.53 4.73
N ARG A 111 1.55 0.22 5.34
CA ARG A 111 0.68 1.21 5.99
C ARG A 111 1.39 1.97 7.11
N GLU A 112 2.05 1.25 8.00
CA GLU A 112 2.80 1.84 9.11
C GLU A 112 3.95 2.73 8.59
N SER A 113 4.59 2.34 7.48
CA SER A 113 5.64 3.13 6.85
C SER A 113 5.11 4.48 6.34
N LEU A 114 3.94 4.48 5.68
CA LEU A 114 3.28 5.72 5.25
C LEU A 114 2.93 6.61 6.43
N ASN A 115 2.38 6.04 7.51
CA ASN A 115 2.01 6.81 8.70
C ASN A 115 3.23 7.44 9.37
N ARG A 116 4.37 6.72 9.43
CA ARG A 116 5.61 7.25 10.00
C ARG A 116 6.18 8.38 9.15
N PHE A 117 6.20 8.21 7.83
CA PHE A 117 6.61 9.29 6.93
C PHE A 117 5.72 10.53 7.11
N LEU A 118 4.39 10.37 7.09
CA LEU A 118 3.46 11.48 7.28
C LEU A 118 3.62 12.20 8.63
N ARG A 119 4.10 11.50 9.67
CA ARG A 119 4.34 12.10 10.98
C ARG A 119 5.61 12.95 11.02
N ASP A 120 6.60 12.62 10.20
CA ASP A 120 7.89 13.32 10.13
C ASP A 120 7.88 14.50 9.15
N GLN A 121 6.77 14.69 8.40
CA GLN A 121 6.53 15.79 7.46
C GLN A 121 5.84 16.98 8.14
#